data_AF-A0A2N2WHL2-F1
#
_entry.id   AF-A0A2N2WHL2-F1
#
_cell.length_a   1.000
_cell.length_b   1.000
_cell.length_c   1.000
_cell.angle_alpha   90.00
_cell.angle_beta   90.00
_cell.angle_gamma   90.00
#
_symmetry.space_group_name_H-M   'P 1'
#
loop_
_entity.id
_entity.type
_entity.pdbx_description
1 polymer ?
#
loop_
_entity_poly.entity_id
_entity_poly.type
_entity_poly.pdbx_seq_one_letter_code
_entity_poly.pdbx_strand_id
1 'polypeptide(L)'
;MSKDLAQLTQIEASFTQHDKFMKCVWKYGETKATGSEYLISRVGPEYNELINIYRGFEIEVLFDPYYGGIELLNYEKMKENIKDGLLKIYNNQITTIDSATMVLLNQQLEPTYSTPEMLLSIYFPEITLYFSLYSRIFTKGVGIKSEYSYPNPFGGEAFPIIGKMSIDSANSNTLIIKNKEEAKQEEVNRILKNTLEKMSMLGTAPIDKEEMPDFTLISESYFYYDIQNKIINKVLLEKRIEVSGITQTEILEINLIE
;
A
#
# COMPACT_ATOMS: atom_id res chain seq x y z
N MET A 1 5.11 10.34 -24.87
CA MET A 1 6.01 10.64 -23.75
C MET A 1 5.21 10.34 -22.50
N SER A 2 5.64 9.39 -21.66
CA SER A 2 4.91 9.11 -20.42
C SER A 2 4.90 10.37 -19.56
N LYS A 3 3.73 10.74 -19.06
CA LYS A 3 3.51 11.92 -18.21
C LYS A 3 3.73 11.56 -16.73
N ASP A 4 4.38 10.43 -16.47
CA ASP A 4 4.16 9.71 -15.24
C ASP A 4 5.29 10.03 -14.28
N LEU A 5 4.92 10.66 -13.17
CA LEU A 5 5.76 10.84 -12.01
C LEU A 5 5.64 9.56 -11.18
N ALA A 6 6.76 8.87 -10.97
CA ALA A 6 6.83 7.72 -10.08
C ALA A 6 7.34 8.14 -8.71
N GLN A 7 6.92 7.45 -7.65
CA GLN A 7 7.39 7.66 -6.29
C GLN A 7 8.18 6.43 -5.86
N LEU A 8 9.47 6.58 -5.53
CA LEU A 8 10.32 5.51 -5.05
C LEU A 8 10.51 5.63 -3.54
N THR A 9 10.04 4.66 -2.78
CA THR A 9 10.27 4.55 -1.33
C THR A 9 11.19 3.38 -1.05
N GLN A 10 12.25 3.65 -0.29
CA GLN A 10 13.14 2.61 0.21
C GLN A 10 12.71 2.23 1.62
N ILE A 11 12.60 0.92 1.87
CA ILE A 11 12.22 0.37 3.17
C ILE A 11 13.33 -0.57 3.61
N GLU A 12 13.80 -0.40 4.83
CA GLU A 12 14.75 -1.33 5.46
C GLU A 12 13.96 -2.27 6.37
N ALA A 13 14.15 -3.58 6.22
CA ALA A 13 13.56 -4.59 7.08
C ALA A 13 14.65 -5.32 7.84
N SER A 14 14.53 -5.47 9.15
CA SER A 14 15.47 -6.25 9.97
C SER A 14 14.73 -7.35 10.73
N PHE A 15 15.31 -8.55 10.77
CA PHE A 15 14.70 -9.71 11.44
C PHE A 15 15.45 -10.06 12.72
N THR A 16 14.71 -10.46 13.73
CA THR A 16 15.27 -11.02 14.97
C THR A 16 14.44 -12.22 15.39
N GLN A 17 15.11 -13.35 15.60
CA GLN A 17 14.43 -14.54 16.12
C GLN A 17 13.92 -14.27 17.54
N HIS A 18 12.66 -14.59 17.80
CA HIS A 18 12.03 -14.47 19.12
C HIS A 18 11.28 -15.77 19.45
N ASP A 19 11.97 -16.72 20.07
CA ASP A 19 11.50 -18.09 20.32
C ASP A 19 11.09 -18.81 19.03
N LYS A 20 9.80 -19.12 18.87
CA LYS A 20 9.23 -19.74 17.66
C LYS A 20 8.75 -18.71 16.62
N PHE A 21 8.70 -17.44 17.01
CA PHE A 21 8.26 -16.33 16.18
C PHE A 21 9.46 -15.59 15.62
N MET A 22 9.23 -14.81 14.58
CA MET A 22 10.19 -13.85 14.08
C MET A 22 9.65 -12.44 14.31
N LYS A 23 10.46 -11.60 14.95
CA LYS A 23 10.22 -10.15 14.99
C LYS A 23 10.82 -9.54 13.74
N CYS A 24 10.05 -8.69 13.07
CA CYS A 24 10.53 -7.89 11.96
C CYS A 24 10.26 -6.41 12.23
N VAL A 25 11.24 -5.56 11.96
CA VAL A 25 11.11 -4.10 12.05
C VAL A 25 11.26 -3.53 10.65
N TRP A 26 10.25 -2.82 10.17
CA TRP A 26 10.24 -2.14 8.88
C TRP A 26 10.44 -0.65 9.11
N LYS A 27 11.45 -0.07 8.49
CA LYS A 27 11.76 1.35 8.57
C LYS A 27 11.57 2.01 7.22
N TYR A 28 10.61 2.91 7.14
CA TYR A 28 10.33 3.68 5.93
C TYR A 28 11.36 4.79 5.77
N GLY A 29 12.09 4.74 4.65
CA GLY A 29 13.05 5.74 4.26
C GLY A 29 12.40 6.98 3.62
N GLU A 30 13.22 7.76 2.91
CA GLU A 30 12.75 8.88 2.11
C GLU A 30 12.06 8.38 0.83
N THR A 31 10.89 8.95 0.52
CA THR A 31 10.23 8.77 -0.78
C THR A 31 10.72 9.84 -1.74
N LYS A 32 11.19 9.43 -2.91
CA LYS A 32 11.71 10.34 -3.95
C LYS A 32 10.81 10.30 -5.17
N ALA A 33 10.47 11.48 -5.69
CA ALA A 33 9.85 11.59 -6.99
C ALA A 33 10.88 11.24 -8.08
N THR A 34 10.51 10.36 -9.00
CA THR A 34 11.34 9.88 -10.10
C THR A 34 10.57 10.03 -11.42
N GLY A 35 11.28 10.29 -12.52
CA GLY A 35 10.67 10.58 -13.81
C GLY A 35 11.55 11.48 -14.66
N SER A 36 10.97 12.12 -15.68
CA SER A 36 11.70 13.08 -16.49
C SER A 36 12.14 14.31 -15.67
N GLU A 37 13.29 14.88 -16.00
CA GLU A 37 13.84 16.06 -15.33
C GLU A 37 12.86 17.26 -15.34
N TYR A 38 12.08 17.40 -16.41
CA TYR A 38 11.01 18.39 -16.51
C TYR A 38 9.90 18.19 -15.47
N LEU A 39 9.51 16.94 -15.17
CA LEU A 39 8.48 16.67 -14.16
C LEU A 39 9.04 16.84 -12.75
N ILE A 40 10.26 16.35 -12.49
CA ILE A 40 10.93 16.47 -11.19
C ILE A 40 11.13 17.93 -10.82
N SER A 41 11.55 18.80 -11.77
CA SER A 41 11.73 20.24 -11.51
C SER A 41 10.45 21.00 -11.17
N ARG A 42 9.27 20.39 -11.39
CA ARG A 42 7.95 20.94 -11.04
C ARG A 42 7.42 20.42 -9.70
N VAL A 43 8.15 19.52 -9.06
CA VAL A 43 7.82 19.02 -7.72
C VAL A 43 8.17 20.09 -6.69
N GLY A 44 7.14 20.73 -6.16
CA GLY A 44 7.26 21.71 -5.09
C GLY A 44 7.56 21.08 -3.71
N PRO A 45 7.95 21.89 -2.72
CA PRO A 45 8.21 21.41 -1.36
C PRO A 45 6.99 20.75 -0.72
N GLU A 46 5.76 21.23 -1.00
CA GLU A 46 4.53 20.65 -0.43
C GLU A 46 4.30 19.21 -0.91
N TYR A 47 4.57 18.93 -2.19
CA TYR A 47 4.47 17.58 -2.74
C TYR A 47 5.53 16.65 -2.12
N ASN A 48 6.76 17.14 -1.95
CA ASN A 48 7.81 16.35 -1.30
C ASN A 48 7.47 16.00 0.15
N GLU A 49 6.84 16.93 0.88
CA GLU A 49 6.35 16.65 2.24
C GLU A 49 5.23 15.59 2.21
N LEU A 50 4.28 15.70 1.26
CA LEU A 50 3.19 14.77 1.10
C LEU A 50 3.65 13.33 0.84
N ILE A 51 4.57 13.12 -0.11
CA ILE A 51 5.08 11.78 -0.44
C ILE A 51 5.98 11.19 0.66
N ASN A 52 6.49 12.03 1.56
CA ASN A 52 7.33 11.64 2.70
C ASN A 52 6.54 11.50 4.01
N ILE A 53 5.22 11.38 3.95
CA ILE A 53 4.38 11.27 5.16
C ILE A 53 4.73 10.08 6.05
N TYR A 54 5.18 8.97 5.46
CA TYR A 54 5.59 7.77 6.18
C TYR A 54 7.08 7.74 6.49
N ARG A 55 7.86 8.75 6.09
CA ARG A 55 9.30 8.79 6.33
C ARG A 55 9.60 8.70 7.82
N GLY A 56 10.45 7.75 8.18
CA GLY A 56 10.85 7.50 9.57
C GLY A 56 9.85 6.67 10.38
N PHE A 57 8.76 6.19 9.76
CA PHE A 57 7.89 5.24 10.42
C PHE A 57 8.64 3.93 10.62
N GLU A 58 8.53 3.39 11.82
CA GLU A 58 9.09 2.10 12.20
C GLU A 58 7.92 1.19 12.59
N ILE A 59 7.70 0.14 11.82
CA ILE A 59 6.59 -0.81 12.03
C ILE A 59 7.18 -2.10 12.58
N GLU A 60 6.78 -2.46 13.78
CA GLU A 60 7.29 -3.65 14.46
C GLU A 60 6.23 -4.74 14.42
N VAL A 61 6.53 -5.85 13.75
CA VAL A 61 5.62 -6.98 13.65
C VAL A 61 6.25 -8.24 14.23
N LEU A 62 5.41 -9.05 14.87
CA LEU A 62 5.71 -10.43 15.22
C LEU A 62 4.94 -11.35 14.29
N PHE A 63 5.58 -12.35 13.71
CA PHE A 63 4.90 -13.31 12.83
C PHE A 63 5.33 -14.74 13.11
N ASP A 64 4.40 -15.66 12.82
CA ASP A 64 4.64 -17.09 12.87
C ASP A 64 5.02 -17.59 11.46
N PRO A 65 6.28 -17.98 11.20
CA PRO A 65 6.70 -18.44 9.88
C PRO A 65 6.08 -19.79 9.47
N TYR A 66 5.48 -20.54 10.41
CA TYR A 66 4.92 -21.86 10.15
C TYR A 66 3.41 -21.81 9.93
N TYR A 67 2.70 -21.08 10.80
CA TYR A 67 1.24 -21.01 10.76
C TYR A 67 0.72 -19.71 10.10
N GLY A 68 1.61 -18.77 9.82
CA GLY A 68 1.24 -17.43 9.38
C GLY A 68 0.59 -16.62 10.50
N GLY A 69 0.12 -15.43 10.14
CA GLY A 69 -0.39 -14.45 11.10
C GLY A 69 0.68 -13.42 11.48
N ILE A 70 0.22 -12.20 11.71
CA ILE A 70 1.05 -11.03 11.98
C ILE A 70 0.40 -10.29 13.15
N GLU A 71 1.20 -9.95 14.14
CA GLU A 71 0.83 -9.09 15.26
C GLU A 71 1.63 -7.79 15.18
N LEU A 72 0.94 -6.64 15.23
CA LEU A 72 1.58 -5.33 15.25
C LEU A 72 1.95 -4.95 16.69
N LEU A 73 3.26 -5.00 17.00
CA LEU A 73 3.77 -4.82 18.36
C LEU A 73 3.71 -3.37 18.83
N ASN A 74 3.82 -2.40 17.92
CA ASN A 74 3.87 -0.98 18.24
C ASN A 74 2.64 -0.21 17.74
N TYR A 75 1.47 -0.85 17.83
CA TYR A 75 0.20 -0.36 17.31
C TYR A 75 -0.15 1.07 17.77
N GLU A 76 -0.08 1.38 19.07
CA GLU A 76 -0.45 2.72 19.58
C GLU A 76 0.42 3.84 18.97
N LYS A 77 1.73 3.61 18.85
CA LYS A 77 2.65 4.55 18.19
C LYS A 77 2.30 4.71 16.71
N MET A 78 1.99 3.61 16.02
CA MET A 78 1.61 3.65 14.61
C MET A 78 0.27 4.35 14.38
N LYS A 79 -0.68 4.16 15.30
CA LYS A 79 -1.97 4.84 15.30
C LYS A 79 -1.80 6.35 15.41
N GLU A 80 -0.97 6.82 16.33
CA GLU A 80 -0.62 8.25 16.46
C GLU A 80 0.07 8.79 15.20
N ASN A 81 1.06 8.07 14.69
CA ASN A 81 1.79 8.43 13.47
C ASN A 81 0.86 8.57 12.25
N ILE A 82 -0.06 7.62 12.04
CA ILE A 82 -1.03 7.69 10.95
C ILE A 82 -1.97 8.87 11.12
N LYS A 83 -2.49 9.08 12.33
CA LYS A 83 -3.35 10.22 12.63
C LYS A 83 -2.64 11.54 12.31
N ASP A 84 -1.43 11.73 12.82
CA ASP A 84 -0.65 12.95 12.59
C ASP A 84 -0.30 13.14 11.11
N GLY A 85 0.03 12.05 10.41
CA GLY A 85 0.23 12.05 8.96
C GLY A 85 -1.02 12.57 8.24
N LEU A 86 -2.17 11.96 8.46
CA LEU A 86 -3.43 12.38 7.82
C LEU A 86 -3.73 13.85 8.09
N LEU A 87 -3.56 14.31 9.34
CA LEU A 87 -3.77 15.72 9.69
C LEU A 87 -2.84 16.67 8.93
N LYS A 88 -1.58 16.28 8.66
CA LYS A 88 -0.67 17.06 7.81
C LYS A 88 -1.17 17.15 6.37
N ILE A 89 -1.68 16.06 5.79
CA ILE A 89 -2.27 16.09 4.43
C ILE A 89 -3.39 17.12 4.38
N TYR A 90 -4.31 17.07 5.34
CA TYR A 90 -5.45 17.98 5.37
C TYR A 90 -5.04 19.44 5.58
N ASN A 91 -4.10 19.72 6.50
CA ASN A 91 -3.60 21.08 6.72
C ASN A 91 -2.87 21.65 5.48
N ASN A 92 -2.19 20.82 4.70
CA ASN A 92 -1.54 21.25 3.45
C ASN A 92 -2.55 21.49 2.32
N GLN A 93 -3.74 20.88 2.37
CA GLN A 93 -4.78 21.04 1.34
C GLN A 93 -5.83 22.11 1.69
N ILE A 94 -6.04 22.41 2.97
CA ILE A 94 -7.08 23.32 3.45
C ILE A 94 -6.43 24.40 4.33
N THR A 95 -6.45 25.65 3.85
CA THR A 95 -5.76 26.78 4.49
C THR A 95 -6.26 27.14 5.89
N THR A 96 -7.46 26.70 6.29
CA THR A 96 -8.00 26.82 7.65
C THR A 96 -9.03 25.73 7.91
N ILE A 97 -8.75 24.80 8.81
CA ILE A 97 -9.72 23.81 9.30
C ILE A 97 -10.20 24.26 10.68
N ASP A 98 -11.49 24.56 10.82
CA ASP A 98 -12.07 24.86 12.13
C ASP A 98 -12.15 23.61 13.02
N SER A 99 -12.34 23.82 14.33
CA SER A 99 -12.36 22.72 15.31
C SER A 99 -13.50 21.72 15.08
N ALA A 100 -14.65 22.14 14.57
CA ALA A 100 -15.77 21.24 14.29
C ALA A 100 -15.48 20.36 13.07
N THR A 101 -14.89 20.94 12.02
CA THR A 101 -14.41 20.19 10.84
C THR A 101 -13.32 19.19 11.22
N MET A 102 -12.38 19.56 12.10
CA MET A 102 -11.37 18.64 12.64
C MET A 102 -11.98 17.46 13.42
N VAL A 103 -13.04 17.69 14.19
CA VAL A 103 -13.74 16.63 14.93
C VAL A 103 -14.41 15.66 13.94
N LEU A 104 -15.09 16.18 12.92
CA LEU A 104 -15.74 15.36 11.89
C LEU A 104 -14.73 14.54 11.08
N LEU A 105 -13.60 15.13 10.69
CA LEU A 105 -12.51 14.41 10.00
C LEU A 105 -11.97 13.26 10.86
N ASN A 106 -11.68 13.53 12.14
CA ASN A 106 -11.22 12.48 13.05
C ASN A 106 -12.25 11.34 13.18
N GLN A 107 -13.55 11.65 13.28
CA GLN A 107 -14.60 10.62 13.37
C GLN A 107 -14.71 9.76 12.12
N GLN A 108 -14.38 10.31 10.94
CA GLN A 108 -14.39 9.56 9.68
C GLN A 108 -13.13 8.72 9.48
N LEU A 109 -11.98 9.20 9.95
CA LEU A 109 -10.68 8.54 9.75
C LEU A 109 -10.39 7.51 10.84
N GLU A 110 -10.79 7.74 12.09
CA GLU A 110 -10.49 6.85 13.21
C GLU A 110 -10.86 5.38 12.96
N PRO A 111 -12.01 5.05 12.36
CA PRO A 111 -12.34 3.67 12.03
C PRO A 111 -11.26 2.97 11.19
N THR A 112 -10.55 3.69 10.32
CA THR A 112 -9.54 3.13 9.39
C THR A 112 -8.25 2.68 10.07
N TYR A 113 -7.99 3.12 11.30
CA TYR A 113 -6.82 2.73 12.08
C TYR A 113 -7.20 2.30 13.50
N SER A 114 -8.46 1.88 13.69
CA SER A 114 -9.03 1.54 15.00
C SER A 114 -8.60 0.16 15.52
N THR A 115 -8.09 -0.71 14.65
CA THR A 115 -7.47 -1.99 15.02
C THR A 115 -6.13 -2.18 14.29
N PRO A 116 -5.22 -3.01 14.83
CA PRO A 116 -3.98 -3.39 14.17
C PRO A 116 -4.16 -3.89 12.73
N GLU A 117 -5.17 -4.72 12.49
CA GLU A 117 -5.46 -5.32 11.19
C GLU A 117 -5.95 -4.27 10.19
N MET A 118 -6.81 -3.35 10.63
CA MET A 118 -7.28 -2.25 9.78
C MET A 118 -6.12 -1.31 9.44
N LEU A 119 -5.28 -0.97 10.41
CA LEU A 119 -4.13 -0.11 10.20
C LEU A 119 -3.16 -0.73 9.17
N LEU A 120 -2.79 -2.00 9.33
CA LEU A 120 -1.91 -2.68 8.39
C LEU A 120 -2.55 -2.84 7.00
N SER A 121 -3.80 -3.30 6.92
CA SER A 121 -4.45 -3.55 5.63
C SER A 121 -4.73 -2.27 4.84
N ILE A 122 -4.93 -1.13 5.52
CA ILE A 122 -5.23 0.14 4.87
C ILE A 122 -3.97 0.89 4.49
N TYR A 123 -3.03 1.02 5.41
CA TYR A 123 -1.89 1.92 5.24
C TYR A 123 -0.60 1.20 4.85
N PHE A 124 -0.47 -0.09 5.15
CA PHE A 124 0.74 -0.89 4.88
C PHE A 124 0.42 -2.28 4.30
N PRO A 125 -0.42 -2.38 3.26
CA PRO A 125 -0.85 -3.67 2.69
C PRO A 125 0.31 -4.56 2.23
N GLU A 126 1.45 -3.96 1.87
CA GLU A 126 2.70 -4.63 1.50
C GLU A 126 3.26 -5.51 2.62
N ILE A 127 3.04 -5.15 3.90
CA ILE A 127 3.48 -5.96 5.04
C ILE A 127 2.70 -7.28 5.06
N THR A 128 1.37 -7.18 4.93
CA THR A 128 0.52 -8.38 4.87
C THR A 128 0.89 -9.25 3.68
N LEU A 129 1.13 -8.64 2.51
CA LEU A 129 1.55 -9.36 1.32
C LEU A 129 2.88 -10.09 1.53
N TYR A 130 3.89 -9.39 2.07
CA TYR A 130 5.23 -9.93 2.33
C TYR A 130 5.17 -11.19 3.21
N PHE A 131 4.49 -11.13 4.35
CA PHE A 131 4.43 -12.25 5.28
C PHE A 131 3.51 -13.38 4.81
N SER A 132 2.53 -13.09 3.94
CA SER A 132 1.65 -14.11 3.36
C SER A 132 2.38 -15.16 2.50
N LEU A 133 3.64 -14.90 2.13
CA LEU A 133 4.47 -15.80 1.34
C LEU A 133 5.12 -16.91 2.16
N TYR A 134 5.42 -16.67 3.45
CA TYR A 134 6.15 -17.62 4.29
C TYR A 134 5.36 -18.88 4.61
N SER A 135 4.03 -18.79 4.68
CA SER A 135 3.14 -19.92 4.93
C SER A 135 2.70 -20.66 3.66
N ARG A 136 3.26 -20.32 2.49
CA ARG A 136 2.85 -20.89 1.19
C ARG A 136 3.87 -21.86 0.63
N ILE A 137 3.33 -22.91 -0.01
CA ILE A 137 4.13 -23.86 -0.79
C ILE A 137 4.05 -23.45 -2.26
N PHE A 138 5.20 -23.15 -2.86
CA PHE A 138 5.30 -22.82 -4.27
C PHE A 138 5.76 -24.03 -5.08
N THR A 139 5.06 -24.30 -6.20
CA THR A 139 5.43 -25.35 -7.15
C THR A 139 5.70 -24.74 -8.51
N LYS A 140 6.82 -25.11 -9.14
CA LYS A 140 7.22 -24.55 -10.45
C LYS A 140 6.13 -24.80 -11.49
N GLY A 141 5.76 -23.76 -12.23
CA GLY A 141 4.70 -23.82 -13.25
C GLY A 141 3.27 -23.76 -12.71
N VAL A 142 3.07 -23.77 -11.38
CA VAL A 142 1.76 -23.65 -10.75
C VAL A 142 1.61 -22.24 -10.18
N GLY A 143 0.57 -21.53 -10.64
CA GLY A 143 0.19 -20.24 -10.08
C GLY A 143 -0.78 -20.40 -8.90
N ILE A 144 -0.58 -19.62 -7.86
CA ILE A 144 -1.49 -19.50 -6.73
C ILE A 144 -2.34 -18.26 -6.95
N LYS A 145 -3.67 -18.42 -6.98
CA LYS A 145 -4.59 -17.28 -7.02
C LYS A 145 -4.84 -16.75 -5.62
N SER A 146 -4.97 -15.44 -5.50
CA SER A 146 -5.45 -14.76 -4.30
C SER A 146 -6.60 -13.83 -4.68
N GLU A 147 -7.53 -13.63 -3.75
CA GLU A 147 -8.55 -12.60 -3.84
C GLU A 147 -8.58 -11.87 -2.50
N TYR A 148 -8.58 -10.54 -2.55
CA TYR A 148 -8.67 -9.70 -1.36
C TYR A 148 -9.32 -8.37 -1.71
N SER A 149 -9.65 -7.59 -0.67
CA SER A 149 -10.27 -6.28 -0.83
C SER A 149 -9.25 -5.19 -0.53
N TYR A 150 -9.00 -4.33 -1.52
CA TYR A 150 -8.20 -3.12 -1.39
C TYR A 150 -9.09 -1.94 -0.97
N PRO A 151 -8.71 -1.15 0.05
CA PRO A 151 -9.54 -0.04 0.51
C PRO A 151 -9.85 0.95 -0.62
N ASN A 152 -11.11 1.39 -0.70
CA ASN A 152 -11.50 2.41 -1.66
C ASN A 152 -11.01 3.80 -1.20
N PRO A 153 -10.15 4.49 -1.98
CA PRO A 153 -9.60 5.79 -1.59
C PRO A 153 -10.67 6.89 -1.51
N PHE A 154 -11.84 6.70 -2.13
CA PHE A 154 -12.99 7.61 -2.03
C PHE A 154 -13.95 7.24 -0.89
N GLY A 155 -13.62 6.20 -0.12
CA GLY A 155 -14.47 5.65 0.93
C GLY A 155 -15.58 4.72 0.43
N GLY A 156 -16.20 3.99 1.34
CA GLY A 156 -17.27 3.04 1.05
C GLY A 156 -16.78 1.60 0.89
N GLU A 157 -17.42 0.85 -0.01
CA GLU A 157 -17.09 -0.55 -0.29
C GLU A 157 -15.67 -0.67 -0.85
N ALA A 158 -14.89 -1.64 -0.38
CA ALA A 158 -13.51 -1.87 -0.82
C ALA A 158 -13.45 -2.52 -2.21
N PHE A 159 -12.40 -2.20 -2.98
CA PHE A 159 -12.18 -2.72 -4.33
C PHE A 159 -11.71 -4.18 -4.32
N PRO A 160 -12.36 -5.08 -5.05
CA PRO A 160 -11.93 -6.47 -5.14
C PRO A 160 -10.72 -6.60 -6.06
N ILE A 161 -9.64 -7.17 -5.53
CA ILE A 161 -8.38 -7.44 -6.23
C ILE A 161 -8.25 -8.95 -6.46
N ILE A 162 -7.83 -9.32 -7.66
CA ILE A 162 -7.36 -10.68 -7.96
C ILE A 162 -5.85 -10.63 -8.10
N GLY A 163 -5.17 -11.50 -7.35
CA GLY A 163 -3.75 -11.74 -7.46
C GLY A 163 -3.43 -13.09 -8.09
N LYS A 164 -2.29 -13.16 -8.77
CA LYS A 164 -1.68 -14.40 -9.24
C LYS A 164 -0.19 -14.38 -8.89
N MET A 165 0.17 -15.28 -7.97
CA MET A 165 1.55 -15.52 -7.57
C MET A 165 2.11 -16.74 -8.28
N SER A 166 3.35 -16.67 -8.75
CA SER A 166 4.04 -17.80 -9.37
C SER A 166 5.56 -17.66 -9.26
N ILE A 167 6.25 -18.79 -9.35
CA ILE A 167 7.71 -18.80 -9.50
C ILE A 167 8.05 -18.24 -10.89
N ASP A 168 8.77 -17.13 -10.92
CA ASP A 168 9.27 -16.51 -12.15
C ASP A 168 10.61 -17.15 -12.55
N SER A 169 11.54 -17.23 -11.62
CA SER A 169 12.82 -17.92 -11.81
C SER A 169 13.33 -18.56 -10.51
N ALA A 170 14.20 -19.57 -10.64
CA ALA A 170 14.80 -20.27 -9.50
C ALA A 170 16.20 -20.75 -9.86
N ASN A 171 17.15 -20.59 -8.92
CA ASN A 171 18.47 -21.20 -8.95
C ASN A 171 18.73 -21.95 -7.63
N SER A 172 19.97 -22.38 -7.37
CA SER A 172 20.30 -23.17 -6.17
C SER A 172 20.13 -22.42 -4.85
N ASN A 173 20.22 -21.09 -4.86
CA ASN A 173 20.24 -20.26 -3.65
C ASN A 173 19.08 -19.27 -3.59
N THR A 174 18.50 -18.90 -4.74
CA THR A 174 17.50 -17.85 -4.84
C THR A 174 16.28 -18.32 -5.62
N LEU A 175 15.11 -17.99 -5.09
CA LEU A 175 13.82 -18.13 -5.73
C LEU A 175 13.22 -16.74 -5.96
N ILE A 176 12.86 -16.42 -7.20
CA ILE A 176 12.14 -15.18 -7.53
C ILE A 176 10.66 -15.52 -7.71
N ILE A 177 9.82 -14.96 -6.84
CA ILE A 177 8.36 -15.09 -6.91
C ILE A 177 7.81 -13.81 -7.50
N LYS A 178 7.02 -13.92 -8.56
CA LYS A 178 6.26 -12.80 -9.13
C LYS A 178 4.82 -12.88 -8.64
N ASN A 179 4.30 -11.77 -8.14
CA ASN A 179 2.87 -11.55 -7.91
C ASN A 179 2.37 -10.48 -8.88
N LYS A 180 1.27 -10.77 -9.57
CA LYS A 180 0.56 -9.79 -10.39
C LYS A 180 -0.85 -9.64 -9.85
N GLU A 181 -1.26 -8.41 -9.60
CA GLU A 181 -2.53 -8.05 -9.01
C GLU A 181 -3.27 -7.06 -9.90
N GLU A 182 -4.57 -7.28 -10.06
CA GLU A 182 -5.44 -6.40 -10.83
C GLU A 182 -6.79 -6.27 -10.13
N ALA A 183 -7.36 -5.07 -10.16
CA ALA A 183 -8.72 -4.87 -9.66
C ALA A 183 -9.76 -5.46 -10.63
N LYS A 184 -10.85 -6.03 -10.11
CA LYS A 184 -11.98 -6.48 -10.94
C LYS A 184 -12.72 -5.24 -11.46
N GLN A 185 -12.36 -4.78 -12.65
CA GLN A 185 -12.76 -3.48 -13.19
C GLN A 185 -14.27 -3.24 -13.17
N GLU A 186 -15.09 -4.24 -13.52
CA GLU A 186 -16.55 -4.13 -13.52
C GLU A 186 -17.11 -3.86 -12.10
N GLU A 187 -16.54 -4.52 -11.10
CA GLU A 187 -16.94 -4.33 -9.70
C GLU A 187 -16.45 -2.98 -9.16
N VAL A 188 -15.23 -2.57 -9.51
CA VAL A 188 -14.72 -1.24 -9.15
C VAL A 188 -15.59 -0.14 -9.72
N ASN A 189 -15.97 -0.22 -11.00
CA ASN A 189 -16.84 0.75 -11.63
C ASN A 189 -18.21 0.83 -10.94
N ARG A 190 -18.77 -0.32 -10.54
CA ARG A 190 -20.01 -0.36 -9.74
C ARG A 190 -19.82 0.33 -8.39
N ILE A 191 -18.74 0.05 -7.69
CA ILE A 191 -18.45 0.62 -6.36
C ILE A 191 -18.28 2.13 -6.45
N LEU A 192 -17.45 2.62 -7.39
CA LEU A 192 -17.21 4.04 -7.61
C LEU A 192 -18.52 4.76 -7.92
N LYS A 193 -19.33 4.22 -8.83
CA LYS A 193 -20.66 4.76 -9.14
C LYS A 193 -21.51 4.90 -7.88
N ASN A 194 -21.63 3.83 -7.08
CA ASN A 194 -22.43 3.85 -5.86
C ASN A 194 -21.91 4.85 -4.82
N THR A 195 -20.59 4.97 -4.66
CA THR A 195 -19.96 5.93 -3.74
C THR A 195 -20.22 7.36 -4.20
N LEU A 196 -19.99 7.67 -5.48
CA LEU A 196 -20.22 9.00 -6.05
C LEU A 196 -21.70 9.40 -6.05
N GLU A 197 -22.63 8.49 -6.34
CA GLU A 197 -24.08 8.72 -6.23
C GLU A 197 -24.45 9.10 -4.79
N LYS A 198 -23.95 8.38 -3.78
CA LYS A 198 -24.16 8.73 -2.36
C LYS A 198 -23.58 10.09 -2.00
N MET A 199 -22.41 10.43 -2.52
CA MET A 199 -21.79 11.75 -2.28
C MET A 199 -22.62 12.87 -2.94
N SER A 200 -23.16 12.66 -4.13
CA SER A 200 -24.01 13.64 -4.81
C SER A 200 -25.29 13.94 -4.01
N MET A 201 -25.95 12.91 -3.44
CA MET A 201 -27.11 13.08 -2.56
C MET A 201 -26.83 13.92 -1.30
N LEU A 202 -25.56 14.13 -0.92
CA LEU A 202 -25.16 14.94 0.23
C LEU A 202 -24.87 16.42 -0.09
N GLY A 203 -25.02 16.88 -1.35
CA GLY A 203 -24.99 18.31 -1.65
C GLY A 203 -24.47 18.74 -3.03
N THR A 204 -24.23 17.83 -3.96
CA THR A 204 -23.80 18.16 -5.33
C THR A 204 -24.68 17.46 -6.37
N ALA A 205 -24.84 18.03 -7.56
CA ALA A 205 -25.61 17.38 -8.62
C ALA A 205 -25.05 15.96 -8.91
N PRO A 206 -25.90 14.98 -9.24
CA PRO A 206 -25.43 13.64 -9.60
C PRO A 206 -24.41 13.73 -10.73
N ILE A 207 -23.25 13.10 -10.53
CA ILE A 207 -22.18 13.03 -11.52
C ILE A 207 -22.70 12.22 -12.72
N ASP A 208 -22.62 12.80 -13.91
CA ASP A 208 -23.06 12.12 -15.12
C ASP A 208 -22.18 10.89 -15.39
N LYS A 209 -22.75 9.85 -16.01
CA LYS A 209 -21.99 8.60 -16.28
C LYS A 209 -20.75 8.84 -17.14
N GLU A 210 -20.78 9.86 -17.99
CA GLU A 210 -19.68 10.29 -18.86
C GLU A 210 -18.59 11.07 -18.10
N GLU A 211 -18.89 11.52 -16.88
CA GLU A 211 -17.96 12.22 -15.97
C GLU A 211 -17.34 11.28 -14.93
N MET A 212 -17.72 10.00 -14.93
CA MET A 212 -17.16 9.02 -13.98
C MET A 212 -15.69 8.77 -14.28
N PRO A 213 -14.81 8.83 -13.27
CA PRO A 213 -13.41 8.56 -13.48
C PRO A 213 -13.19 7.08 -13.81
N ASP A 214 -12.49 6.80 -14.90
CA ASP A 214 -11.95 5.47 -15.16
C ASP A 214 -10.86 5.20 -14.12
N PHE A 215 -11.01 4.14 -13.32
CA PHE A 215 -10.02 3.75 -12.32
C PHE A 215 -9.40 2.41 -12.69
N THR A 216 -8.10 2.33 -12.81
CA THR A 216 -7.41 1.04 -12.98
C THR A 216 -6.32 0.92 -11.92
N LEU A 217 -6.26 -0.24 -11.26
CA LEU A 217 -5.20 -0.57 -10.33
C LEU A 217 -4.54 -1.86 -10.80
N ILE A 218 -3.24 -1.76 -11.09
CA ILE A 218 -2.38 -2.88 -11.45
C ILE A 218 -1.16 -2.83 -10.54
N SER A 219 -0.83 -3.96 -9.93
CA SER A 219 0.37 -4.10 -9.10
C SER A 219 1.18 -5.29 -9.59
N GLU A 220 2.48 -5.12 -9.72
CA GLU A 220 3.44 -6.20 -9.92
C GLU A 220 4.48 -6.16 -8.81
N SER A 221 4.72 -7.30 -8.16
CA SER A 221 5.78 -7.43 -7.16
C SER A 221 6.66 -8.64 -7.40
N TYR A 222 7.94 -8.48 -7.07
CA TYR A 222 8.99 -9.49 -7.18
C TYR A 222 9.61 -9.70 -5.80
N PHE A 223 9.56 -10.93 -5.31
CA PHE A 223 10.11 -11.33 -4.03
C PHE A 223 11.34 -12.20 -4.25
N TYR A 224 12.47 -11.77 -3.71
CA TYR A 224 13.75 -12.46 -3.82
C TYR A 224 13.96 -13.27 -2.55
N TYR A 225 13.57 -14.54 -2.62
CA TYR A 225 13.63 -15.48 -1.50
C TYR A 225 14.95 -16.24 -1.48
N ASP A 226 15.65 -16.19 -0.35
CA ASP A 226 16.83 -16.98 -0.06
C ASP A 226 16.42 -18.38 0.41
N ILE A 227 16.77 -19.39 -0.38
CA ILE A 227 16.40 -20.78 -0.12
C ILE A 227 17.11 -21.34 1.12
N GLN A 228 18.35 -20.91 1.37
CA GLN A 228 19.16 -21.44 2.48
C GLN A 228 18.71 -20.84 3.80
N ASN A 229 18.57 -19.51 3.84
CA ASN A 229 18.20 -18.77 5.03
C ASN A 229 16.68 -18.74 5.27
N LYS A 230 15.89 -19.16 4.28
CA LYS A 230 14.42 -19.19 4.30
C LYS A 230 13.78 -17.83 4.58
N ILE A 231 14.37 -16.78 4.06
CA ILE A 231 13.96 -15.39 4.26
C ILE A 231 13.87 -14.67 2.92
N ILE A 232 13.02 -13.65 2.83
CA ILE A 232 12.96 -12.76 1.68
C ILE A 232 14.00 -11.66 1.90
N ASN A 233 15.00 -11.59 1.02
CA ASN A 233 16.08 -10.61 1.13
C ASN A 233 15.70 -9.27 0.52
N LYS A 234 14.82 -9.30 -0.49
CA LYS A 234 14.42 -8.11 -1.23
C LYS A 234 13.01 -8.25 -1.77
N VAL A 235 12.27 -7.14 -1.77
CA VAL A 235 11.02 -7.00 -2.52
C VAL A 235 11.08 -5.76 -3.38
N LEU A 236 10.69 -5.93 -4.65
CA LEU A 236 10.39 -4.83 -5.55
C LEU A 236 8.90 -4.85 -5.83
N LEU A 237 8.18 -3.84 -5.38
CA LEU A 237 6.76 -3.67 -5.67
C LEU A 237 6.58 -2.43 -6.53
N GLU A 238 5.92 -2.59 -7.66
CA GLU A 238 5.49 -1.51 -8.52
C GLU A 238 3.97 -1.53 -8.64
N LYS A 239 3.33 -0.47 -8.18
CA LYS A 239 1.88 -0.30 -8.22
C LYS A 239 1.55 0.89 -9.10
N ARG A 240 0.70 0.66 -10.09
CA ARG A 240 0.18 1.67 -11.00
C ARG A 240 -1.29 1.88 -10.72
N ILE A 241 -1.62 3.11 -10.38
CA ILE A 241 -2.99 3.57 -10.18
C ILE A 241 -3.25 4.58 -11.29
N GLU A 242 -4.21 4.28 -12.15
CA GLU A 242 -4.67 5.17 -13.21
C GLU A 242 -6.06 5.68 -12.86
N VAL A 243 -6.23 7.01 -12.90
CA VAL A 243 -7.52 7.68 -12.70
C VAL A 243 -7.74 8.67 -13.85
N SER A 244 -8.72 8.40 -14.71
CA SER A 244 -9.06 9.25 -15.87
C SER A 244 -7.86 9.61 -16.76
N GLY A 245 -6.98 8.64 -17.04
CA GLY A 245 -5.77 8.84 -17.85
C GLY A 245 -4.61 9.54 -17.12
N ILE A 246 -4.75 9.83 -15.82
CA ILE A 246 -3.64 10.25 -14.95
C ILE A 246 -3.09 9.00 -14.28
N THR A 247 -1.82 8.67 -14.53
CA THR A 247 -1.15 7.52 -13.91
C THR A 247 -0.24 7.99 -12.77
N GLN A 248 -0.44 7.43 -11.59
CA GLN A 248 0.50 7.46 -10.48
C GLN A 248 1.18 6.09 -10.39
N THR A 249 2.51 6.09 -10.31
CA THR A 249 3.29 4.88 -10.09
C THR A 249 3.98 4.96 -8.73
N GLU A 250 3.75 3.97 -7.88
CA GLU A 250 4.41 3.79 -6.59
C GLU A 250 5.37 2.61 -6.70
N ILE A 251 6.63 2.82 -6.31
CA ILE A 251 7.69 1.83 -6.32
C ILE A 251 8.19 1.70 -4.89
N LEU A 252 8.03 0.51 -4.31
CA LEU A 252 8.60 0.17 -3.01
C LEU A 252 9.76 -0.79 -3.21
N GLU A 253 10.91 -0.42 -2.65
CA GLU A 253 12.09 -1.28 -2.58
C GLU A 253 12.34 -1.63 -1.12
N ILE A 254 11.97 -2.85 -0.73
CA ILE A 254 12.19 -3.37 0.62
C ILE A 254 13.46 -4.19 0.61
N ASN A 255 14.43 -3.80 1.42
CA ASN A 255 15.70 -4.51 1.57
C ASN A 255 15.83 -5.06 2.97
N LEU A 256 16.16 -6.35 3.06
CA LEU A 256 16.63 -6.94 4.31
C LEU A 256 18.00 -6.36 4.67
N ILE A 257 18.12 -5.87 5.90
CA ILE A 257 19.38 -5.49 6.53
C ILE A 257 19.73 -6.51 7.61
N GLU A 258 20.97 -6.99 7.59
CA GLU A 258 21.52 -7.95 8.57
C GLU A 258 21.86 -7.30 9.90
#